data_AF-A0A9E5JEN5-F1
#
_entry.id   AF-A0A9E5JEN5-F1
#
_cell.length_a   1.000
_cell.length_b   1.000
_cell.length_c   1.000
_cell.angle_alpha   90.00
_cell.angle_beta   90.00
_cell.angle_gamma   90.00
#
_symmetry.space_group_name_H-M   'P 1'
#
loop_
_entity.id
_entity.type
_entity.pdbx_description
1 polymer ?
#
loop_
_entity_poly.entity_id
_entity_poly.type
_entity_poly.pdbx_seq_one_letter_code
_entity_poly.pdbx_strand_id
1 'polypeptide(L)'
;MAAPKHTPTNPVDRPRAYTSPDFVPAPWRNERKASITGRQPRAERLGHPGPDQGYVLSLAEHVRPRIKVTHGESVDDAIQGCIGIALRRASVFGRAPVIHDLDIALTMWGFFLDTPPADLVAA
;
A
#
# COMPACT_ATOMS: atom_id res chain seq x y z
N MET A 1 4.52 26.86 -12.68
CA MET A 1 5.43 27.72 -11.87
C MET A 1 5.45 29.09 -12.52
N ALA A 2 4.90 30.12 -11.87
CA ALA A 2 4.98 31.48 -12.37
C ALA A 2 6.37 32.07 -12.04
N ALA A 3 6.91 32.91 -12.94
CA ALA A 3 8.20 33.54 -12.72
C ALA A 3 8.17 34.47 -11.48
N PRO A 4 9.21 34.46 -10.61
CA PRO A 4 9.28 35.35 -9.45
C PRO A 4 9.28 36.83 -9.86
N LYS A 5 8.50 37.66 -9.14
CA LYS A 5 8.28 39.09 -9.48
C LYS A 5 9.55 39.96 -9.57
N HIS A 6 10.66 39.54 -8.96
CA HIS A 6 11.86 40.36 -8.81
C HIS A 6 13.07 39.82 -9.59
N THR A 7 12.89 38.79 -10.42
CA THR A 7 13.94 38.28 -11.29
C THR A 7 13.87 38.98 -12.64
N PRO A 8 14.97 39.55 -13.16
CA PRO A 8 15.00 40.11 -14.50
C PRO A 8 14.63 39.04 -15.53
N THR A 9 13.50 39.22 -16.22
CA THR A 9 13.09 38.38 -17.35
C THR A 9 13.53 39.04 -18.64
N ASN A 10 13.94 38.24 -19.62
CA ASN A 10 14.32 38.74 -20.94
C ASN A 10 13.12 39.50 -21.56
N PRO A 11 13.30 40.75 -22.05
CA PRO A 11 12.20 41.58 -22.55
C PRO A 11 11.46 41.03 -23.78
N VAL A 12 12.05 40.09 -24.53
CA VAL A 12 11.34 39.38 -25.63
C VAL A 12 10.64 38.11 -25.16
N ASP A 13 10.90 37.68 -23.93
CA ASP A 13 10.28 36.51 -23.36
C ASP A 13 8.88 36.91 -22.86
N ARG A 14 7.85 36.22 -23.34
CA ARG A 14 6.47 36.38 -22.85
C ARG A 14 6.29 35.36 -21.73
N PRO A 15 6.51 35.72 -20.45
CA PRO A 15 6.34 34.78 -19.36
C PRO A 15 4.87 34.31 -19.38
N ARG A 16 4.67 32.99 -19.47
CA ARG A 16 3.35 32.40 -19.31
C ARG A 16 2.90 32.64 -17.87
N ALA A 17 2.11 33.69 -17.66
CA ALA A 17 1.42 33.90 -16.40
C ALA A 17 0.40 32.76 -16.24
N TYR A 18 0.47 32.05 -15.12
CA TYR A 18 -0.60 31.14 -14.75
C TYR A 18 -1.85 31.98 -14.49
N THR A 19 -2.88 31.77 -15.30
CA THR A 19 -4.24 32.23 -15.03
C THR A 19 -5.05 31.01 -14.64
N SER A 20 -5.79 31.11 -13.53
CA SER A 20 -6.79 30.11 -13.17
C SER A 20 -7.82 29.99 -14.30
N PRO A 21 -8.31 28.80 -14.63
CA PRO A 21 -9.41 28.66 -15.59
C PRO A 21 -10.62 29.50 -15.17
N ASP A 22 -11.32 30.11 -16.14
CA ASP A 22 -12.54 30.89 -15.88
C ASP A 22 -13.62 30.09 -15.15
N PHE A 23 -13.57 28.77 -15.30
CA PHE A 23 -14.45 27.82 -14.64
C PHE A 23 -13.64 26.67 -14.03
N VAL A 24 -13.79 26.48 -12.73
CA VAL A 24 -13.31 25.29 -12.03
C VAL A 24 -14.55 24.42 -11.75
N PRO A 25 -14.62 23.19 -12.30
CA PRO A 25 -15.74 22.31 -12.00
C PRO A 25 -15.79 22.01 -10.51
N ALA A 26 -17.00 21.75 -10.01
CA ALA A 26 -17.17 21.32 -8.63
C ALA A 26 -16.30 20.08 -8.34
N PRO A 27 -15.79 19.93 -7.11
CA PRO A 27 -15.08 18.72 -6.72
C PRO A 27 -15.95 17.50 -6.96
N TRP A 28 -15.33 16.39 -7.38
CA TRP A 28 -16.04 15.13 -7.51
C TRP A 28 -16.70 14.75 -6.18
N ARG A 29 -17.98 14.40 -6.24
CA ARG A 29 -18.75 13.86 -5.13
C ARG A 29 -19.34 12.52 -5.53
N ASN A 30 -19.38 11.58 -4.59
CA ASN A 30 -20.03 10.31 -4.81
C ASN A 30 -21.55 10.44 -4.65
N GLU A 31 -22.23 10.90 -5.71
CA GLU A 31 -23.69 11.09 -5.73
C GLU A 31 -24.45 9.87 -6.26
N ARG A 32 -23.74 8.79 -6.60
CA ARG A 32 -24.38 7.58 -7.13
C ARG A 32 -25.29 6.97 -6.06
N LYS A 33 -26.57 6.78 -6.40
CA LYS A 33 -27.54 6.12 -5.53
C LYS A 33 -27.02 4.74 -5.10
N ALA A 34 -27.27 4.38 -3.84
CA ALA A 34 -26.74 3.18 -3.18
C ALA A 34 -25.21 3.13 -3.00
N SER A 35 -24.50 4.22 -3.26
CA SER A 35 -23.08 4.30 -2.88
C SER A 35 -22.93 4.46 -1.38
N ILE A 36 -21.93 3.77 -0.83
CA ILE A 36 -21.54 3.92 0.57
C ILE A 36 -20.85 5.28 0.74
N THR A 37 -21.43 6.14 1.56
CA THR A 37 -20.92 7.50 1.84
C THR A 37 -19.91 7.54 3.00
N GLY A 38 -19.81 6.43 3.76
CA GLY A 38 -18.92 6.28 4.91
C GLY A 38 -18.03 5.04 4.81
N ARG A 39 -17.77 4.40 5.95
CA ARG A 39 -17.05 3.11 5.97
C ARG A 39 -17.96 1.98 5.48
N GLN A 40 -17.34 0.86 5.10
CA GLN A 40 -18.07 -0.37 4.77
C GLN A 40 -18.99 -0.78 5.94
N PRO A 41 -20.27 -1.12 5.68
CA PRO A 41 -21.20 -1.54 6.72
C PRO A 41 -20.75 -2.83 7.38
N ARG A 42 -21.05 -2.99 8.67
CA ARG A 42 -20.76 -4.20 9.46
C ARG A 42 -22.05 -4.83 9.93
N ALA A 43 -22.22 -6.13 9.67
CA ALA A 43 -23.29 -6.94 10.21
C ALA A 43 -22.88 -8.42 10.21
N GLU A 44 -23.57 -9.24 11.00
CA GLU A 44 -23.24 -10.66 11.24
C GLU A 44 -23.10 -11.48 9.94
N ARG A 45 -23.85 -11.14 8.89
CA ARG A 45 -23.88 -11.88 7.61
C ARG A 45 -23.21 -11.15 6.45
N LEU A 46 -22.47 -10.07 6.70
CA LEU A 46 -21.74 -9.32 5.67
C LEU A 46 -20.27 -9.74 5.55
N GLY A 47 -19.80 -10.63 6.43
CA GLY A 47 -18.42 -11.04 6.50
C GLY A 47 -17.48 -9.90 6.91
N HIS A 48 -16.18 -10.13 6.67
CA HIS A 48 -15.14 -9.14 6.92
C HIS A 48 -14.50 -8.75 5.59
N PRO A 49 -14.94 -7.64 4.95
CA PRO A 49 -14.32 -7.20 3.71
C PRO A 49 -12.84 -6.89 4.00
N GLY A 50 -11.97 -7.75 3.47
CA GLY A 50 -10.53 -7.57 3.54
C GLY A 50 -10.06 -6.63 2.44
N PRO A 51 -8.98 -5.88 2.65
CA PRO A 51 -8.36 -5.09 1.61
C PRO A 51 -7.82 -6.03 0.52
N ASP A 52 -7.87 -5.56 -0.73
CA ASP A 52 -7.48 -6.24 -1.97
C ASP A 52 -6.54 -7.46 -1.82
N GLN A 53 -7.14 -8.64 -1.60
CA GLN A 53 -6.41 -9.89 -1.38
C GLN A 53 -5.73 -10.40 -2.65
N GLY A 54 -6.20 -9.99 -3.83
CA GLY A 54 -5.51 -10.30 -5.08
C GLY A 54 -4.20 -9.51 -5.18
N TYR A 55 -4.25 -8.22 -4.86
CA TYR A 55 -3.09 -7.34 -4.98
C TYR A 55 -1.93 -7.69 -4.04
N VAL A 56 -2.21 -8.19 -2.82
CA VAL A 56 -1.12 -8.60 -1.91
C VAL A 56 -0.26 -9.72 -2.49
N LEU A 57 -0.80 -10.59 -3.34
CA LEU A 57 -0.04 -11.63 -4.02
C LEU A 57 0.95 -11.01 -5.02
N SER A 58 0.56 -9.95 -5.73
CA SER A 58 1.48 -9.21 -6.61
C SER A 58 2.61 -8.55 -5.81
N LEU A 59 2.32 -8.04 -4.60
CA LEU A 59 3.35 -7.52 -3.71
C LEU A 59 4.27 -8.62 -3.16
N ALA A 60 3.73 -9.82 -2.91
CA ALA A 60 4.50 -10.96 -2.43
C ALA A 60 5.62 -11.36 -3.41
N GLU A 61 5.33 -11.34 -4.72
CA GLU A 61 6.34 -11.61 -5.75
C GLU A 61 7.53 -10.64 -5.70
N HIS A 62 7.33 -9.40 -5.28
CA HIS A 62 8.41 -8.42 -5.15
C HIS A 62 9.30 -8.67 -3.93
N VAL A 63 8.76 -9.23 -2.85
CA VAL A 63 9.52 -9.53 -1.63
C VAL A 63 10.10 -10.94 -1.62
N ARG A 64 9.57 -11.86 -2.44
CA ARG A 64 10.00 -13.26 -2.56
C ARG A 64 11.52 -13.45 -2.64
N PRO A 65 12.29 -12.67 -3.43
CA PRO A 65 13.74 -12.86 -3.53
C PRO A 65 14.52 -12.53 -2.25
N ARG A 66 13.90 -11.82 -1.30
CA ARG A 66 14.52 -11.41 -0.02
C ARG A 66 14.29 -12.43 1.09
N ILE A 67 13.34 -13.36 0.91
CA ILE A 67 12.94 -14.33 1.93
C ILE A 67 14.04 -15.39 2.10
N LYS A 68 14.42 -15.63 3.35
CA LYS A 68 15.38 -16.63 3.78
C LYS A 68 14.62 -17.74 4.49
N VAL A 69 14.84 -18.97 4.07
CA VAL A 69 14.25 -20.18 4.66
C VAL A 69 15.36 -21.18 4.98
N THR A 70 15.15 -21.97 6.02
CA THR A 70 16.03 -23.05 6.44
C THR A 70 15.62 -24.38 5.79
N HIS A 71 16.38 -25.45 6.07
CA HIS A 71 16.11 -26.76 5.47
C HIS A 71 14.73 -27.29 5.91
N GLY A 72 13.87 -27.59 4.93
CA GLY A 72 12.52 -28.12 5.16
C GLY A 72 11.43 -27.06 5.19
N GLU A 73 11.79 -25.77 5.15
CA GLU A 73 10.84 -24.66 5.06
C GLU A 73 10.56 -24.29 3.60
N SER A 74 9.34 -23.81 3.34
CA SER A 74 8.88 -23.35 2.04
C SER A 74 8.70 -21.84 2.02
N VAL A 75 9.23 -21.20 0.98
CA VAL A 75 8.99 -19.76 0.73
C VAL A 75 7.51 -19.48 0.51
N ASP A 76 6.79 -20.38 -0.16
CA ASP A 76 5.37 -20.22 -0.41
C ASP A 76 4.56 -20.26 0.89
N ASP A 77 4.90 -21.15 1.82
CA ASP A 77 4.22 -21.26 3.11
C ASP A 77 4.50 -20.02 3.97
N ALA A 78 5.74 -19.53 3.97
CA ALA A 78 6.11 -18.28 4.64
C ALA A 78 5.29 -17.09 4.12
N ILE A 79 5.14 -16.98 2.80
CA ILE A 79 4.32 -15.93 2.17
C ILE A 79 2.85 -16.07 2.57
N GLN A 80 2.26 -17.26 2.43
CA GLN A 80 0.85 -17.51 2.72
C GLN A 80 0.53 -17.21 4.20
N GLY A 81 1.39 -17.63 5.13
CA GLY A 81 1.26 -17.31 6.54
C GLY A 81 1.36 -15.82 6.83
N CYS A 82 2.26 -15.10 6.15
CA CYS A 82 2.47 -13.67 6.34
C CYS A 82 1.36 -12.80 5.72
N ILE A 83 0.69 -13.26 4.67
CA ILE A 83 -0.40 -12.52 4.01
C ILE A 83 -1.53 -12.18 4.98
N GLY A 84 -1.92 -13.10 5.87
CA GLY A 84 -2.97 -12.84 6.85
C GLY A 84 -2.64 -11.68 7.79
N ILE A 85 -1.39 -11.59 8.24
CA ILE A 85 -0.88 -10.50 9.10
C ILE A 85 -0.85 -9.19 8.31
N ALA A 86 -0.32 -9.23 7.08
CA ALA A 86 -0.23 -8.07 6.21
C ALA A 86 -1.62 -7.48 5.90
N LEU A 87 -2.59 -8.32 5.54
CA LEU A 87 -3.97 -7.92 5.26
C LEU A 87 -4.68 -7.41 6.51
N ARG A 88 -4.44 -8.02 7.68
CA ARG A 88 -4.99 -7.53 8.94
C ARG A 88 -4.48 -6.12 9.23
N ARG A 89 -3.19 -5.87 9.06
CA ARG A 89 -2.58 -4.55 9.25
C ARG A 89 -3.17 -3.52 8.27
N ALA A 90 -3.24 -3.84 6.99
CA ALA A 90 -3.86 -2.98 5.98
C ALA A 90 -5.33 -2.65 6.31
N SER A 91 -6.08 -3.62 6.83
CA SER A 91 -7.48 -3.45 7.28
C SER A 91 -7.61 -2.44 8.42
N VAL A 92 -6.67 -2.43 9.37
CA VAL A 92 -6.66 -1.47 10.49
C VAL A 92 -6.53 -0.04 9.96
N PHE A 93 -5.73 0.16 8.92
CA PHE A 93 -5.56 1.46 8.27
C PHE A 93 -6.66 1.80 7.25
N GLY A 94 -7.56 0.86 6.93
CA GLY A 94 -8.63 1.07 5.96
C GLY A 94 -8.13 1.34 4.53
N ARG A 95 -6.99 0.77 4.14
CA ARG A 95 -6.38 0.93 2.81
C ARG A 95 -6.06 -0.42 2.16
N ALA A 96 -5.77 -0.40 0.85
CA ALA A 96 -5.16 -1.53 0.15
C ALA A 96 -3.80 -1.92 0.79
N PRO A 97 -3.35 -3.18 0.68
CA PRO A 97 -2.05 -3.60 1.20
C PRO A 97 -0.92 -2.87 0.47
N VAL A 98 0.18 -2.62 1.18
CA VAL A 98 1.43 -2.06 0.63
C VAL A 98 2.59 -2.96 1.01
N ILE A 99 3.74 -2.81 0.35
CA ILE A 99 4.90 -3.69 0.58
C ILE A 99 5.34 -3.76 2.05
N HIS A 100 5.18 -2.67 2.79
CA HIS A 100 5.52 -2.60 4.22
C HIS A 100 4.63 -3.44 5.14
N ASP A 101 3.44 -3.85 4.69
CA ASP A 101 2.63 -4.80 5.45
C ASP A 101 3.25 -6.19 5.42
N LEU A 102 3.81 -6.59 4.27
CA LEU A 102 4.55 -7.84 4.10
C LEU A 102 5.93 -7.75 4.77
N ASP A 103 6.63 -6.61 4.65
CA ASP A 103 7.93 -6.44 5.29
C ASP A 103 7.83 -6.69 6.80
N ILE A 104 6.81 -6.13 7.45
CA ILE A 104 6.59 -6.32 8.89
C ILE A 104 6.25 -7.77 9.22
N ALA A 105 5.34 -8.39 8.47
CA ALA A 105 4.97 -9.78 8.72
C ALA A 105 6.18 -10.73 8.59
N LEU A 106 6.98 -10.58 7.53
CA LEU A 106 8.18 -11.38 7.29
C LEU A 106 9.29 -11.09 8.31
N THR A 107 9.43 -9.83 8.74
CA THR A 107 10.39 -9.45 9.79
C THR A 107 10.02 -10.05 11.13
N MET A 108 8.73 -10.05 11.50
CA MET A 108 8.26 -10.63 12.78
C MET A 108 8.63 -12.10 12.90
N TRP A 109 8.59 -12.84 11.80
CA TRP A 109 8.95 -14.26 11.74
C TRP A 109 10.44 -14.51 11.45
N GLY A 110 11.24 -13.46 11.29
CA GLY A 110 12.68 -13.59 11.04
C GLY A 110 13.06 -14.03 9.62
N PHE A 111 12.12 -14.05 8.67
CA PHE A 111 12.36 -14.48 7.28
C PHE A 111 13.28 -13.56 6.46
N PHE A 112 13.74 -12.44 7.04
CA PHE A 112 14.77 -11.58 6.44
C PHE A 112 16.14 -11.71 7.12
N LEU A 113 16.27 -12.57 8.14
CA LEU A 113 17.55 -12.80 8.80
C LEU A 113 18.39 -13.77 7.97
N ASP A 114 19.62 -13.37 7.65
CA ASP A 114 20.59 -14.27 7.02
C ASP A 114 21.06 -15.37 7.99
N THR A 115 20.97 -15.12 9.31
CA THR A 115 21.38 -16.06 10.36
C THR A 115 20.34 -16.05 11.48
N PRO A 116 19.25 -16.83 11.37
CA PRO A 116 18.24 -16.91 12.42
C PRO A 116 18.82 -17.61 13.68
N PRO A 117 18.34 -17.28 14.88
CA PRO A 117 18.75 -17.97 16.11
C PRO A 117 18.45 -19.48 16.04
N ALA A 118 19.47 -20.31 16.32
CA ALA A 118 19.41 -21.75 16.15
C ALA A 118 18.32 -22.43 17.01
N ASP A 119 18.01 -21.88 18.17
CA ASP A 119 16.98 -22.35 19.09
C ASP A 119 15.55 -22.12 18.55
N LEU A 120 15.37 -21.17 17.62
CA LEU A 120 14.07 -20.86 17.01
C LEU A 120 13.80 -21.66 15.73
N VAL A 121 14.82 -22.31 15.17
CA VAL A 121 14.73 -23.14 13.94
C VAL A 121 15.05 -24.62 14.19
N ALA A 122 15.26 -25.00 15.45
CA ALA A 122 15.43 -26.39 15.84
C ALA A 122 14.11 -27.15 15.74
N ALA A 123 14.12 -28.31 15.09
CA ALA A 123 12.98 -29.20 14.91
C ALA A 123 12.65 -30.02 16.16
#